data_AF-A0A537EKJ4-F1
#
_entry.id   AF-A0A537EKJ4-F1
#
_cell.length_a   1.000
_cell.length_b   1.000
_cell.length_c   1.000
_cell.angle_alpha   90.00
_cell.angle_beta   90.00
_cell.angle_gamma   90.00
#
_symmetry.space_group_name_H-M   'P 1'
#
loop_
_entity.id
_entity.type
_entity.pdbx_description
1 polymer ?
#
loop_
_entity_poly.entity_id
_entity_poly.type
_entity_poly.pdbx_seq_one_letter_code
_entity_poly.pdbx_strand_id
1 'polypeptide(L)'
;MRAEIRYYIDAQKAQRFKLSLFELMSLNSFPNPVNQTLYFNNDEHEVPFTYSIRGRRYEQKPLKKRFKLKLSDKWIFEVKNTRSEHGRFIRHKRRNEMLPLREILSRVKRMRQLGRVRIPHRLGIYAAASYSRNHFLESDRGVRVTMDEDVRYFTFEGLTGTTLGASSKAIVELKIPPGRTSSPLVRKIHGLLNKENAEQGISKKATIFNLIEDRARKSGEAYNEPNHNTEIKAKLALDSEDQDIFPRIRTDLSEGKIEGFRLSNSYPSVMETGRLYHYVQVPTHEYVRFETSGQARSATIKENFHVVQDPYRLGNVIKRREIEEPIQPDMLKMPYKILTRRRKYFMVERDGGSREYAVMMDRSTHRGHELYQLEVEDVLTSPSPRIETRSINDVASMANYLMGEYSLEPTTLTKNQWLMSLPN
;
A
#
# COMPACT_ATOMS: atom_id res chain seq x y z
N MET A 1 2.37 23.01 2.75
CA MET A 1 1.39 21.91 2.91
C MET A 1 1.60 21.21 4.25
N ARG A 2 0.54 20.63 4.83
CA ARG A 2 0.58 19.89 6.10
C ARG A 2 1.29 18.55 5.92
N ALA A 3 2.28 18.22 6.77
CA ALA A 3 2.88 16.89 6.81
C ALA A 3 2.02 15.95 7.69
N GLU A 4 1.84 14.69 7.27
CA GLU A 4 1.17 13.67 8.07
C GLU A 4 2.01 12.39 8.08
N ILE A 5 2.56 12.05 9.25
CA ILE A 5 3.48 10.91 9.44
C ILE A 5 2.84 9.94 10.43
N ARG A 6 3.00 8.64 10.21
CA ARG A 6 2.49 7.59 11.10
C ARG A 6 3.63 6.80 11.69
N TYR A 7 3.46 6.42 12.95
CA TYR A 7 4.40 5.59 13.68
C TYR A 7 3.67 4.46 14.40
N TYR A 8 4.35 3.33 14.53
CA TYR A 8 3.95 2.21 15.36
C TYR A 8 4.81 2.17 16.61
N ILE A 9 4.18 2.02 17.77
CA ILE A 9 4.84 1.96 19.08
C ILE A 9 4.28 0.76 19.84
N ASP A 10 5.14 -0.07 20.43
CA ASP A 10 4.70 -1.20 21.26
C ASP A 10 3.83 -0.71 22.42
N ALA A 11 2.79 -1.47 22.77
CA ALA A 11 1.77 -1.05 23.73
C ALA A 11 2.31 -0.53 25.08
N GLN A 12 3.34 -1.18 25.64
CA GLN A 12 3.98 -0.74 26.89
C GLN A 12 4.69 0.61 26.75
N LYS A 13 5.42 0.81 25.65
CA LYS A 13 6.14 2.05 25.35
C LYS A 13 5.18 3.19 25.00
N ALA A 14 4.04 2.83 24.40
CA ALA A 14 2.99 3.74 24.00
C ALA A 14 2.41 4.51 25.20
N GLN A 15 2.26 3.87 26.37
CA GLN A 15 1.82 4.56 27.59
C GLN A 15 2.82 5.61 28.08
N ARG A 16 4.12 5.31 28.07
CA ARG A 16 5.16 6.31 28.42
C ARG A 16 5.15 7.48 27.45
N PHE A 17 5.08 7.19 26.15
CA PHE A 17 4.95 8.22 25.12
C PHE A 17 3.74 9.12 25.35
N LYS A 18 2.59 8.53 25.70
CA LYS A 18 1.34 9.24 26.03
C LYS A 18 1.51 10.17 27.23
N LEU A 19 2.15 9.70 28.30
CA LEU A 19 2.47 10.51 29.48
C LEU A 19 3.35 11.72 29.12
N SER A 20 4.42 11.52 28.36
CA SER A 20 5.27 12.62 27.90
C SER A 20 4.53 13.60 26.97
N LEU A 21 3.52 13.14 26.22
CA LEU A 21 2.70 14.05 25.40
C LEU A 21 1.80 14.96 26.24
N PHE A 22 1.31 14.51 27.40
CA PHE A 22 0.52 15.35 28.30
C PHE A 22 1.30 16.54 28.83
N GLU A 23 2.62 16.41 29.00
CA GLU A 23 3.51 17.50 29.41
C GLU A 23 3.73 18.54 28.28
N LEU A 24 3.47 18.17 27.03
CA LEU A 24 3.78 18.99 25.85
C LEU A 24 2.55 19.57 25.15
N MET A 25 1.38 18.94 25.29
CA MET A 25 0.20 19.21 24.48
C MET A 25 -1.09 18.96 25.27
N SER A 26 -2.13 19.74 24.98
CA SER A 26 -3.44 19.56 25.61
C SER A 26 -4.17 18.34 25.03
N LEU A 27 -4.74 17.50 25.90
CA LEU A 27 -5.65 16.45 25.49
C LEU A 27 -7.01 17.05 25.14
N ASN A 28 -7.52 16.71 23.96
CA ASN A 28 -8.88 16.99 23.55
C ASN A 28 -9.73 15.72 23.70
N SER A 29 -10.58 15.72 24.72
CA SER A 29 -11.45 14.59 25.05
C SER A 29 -12.73 14.61 24.23
N PHE A 30 -13.11 13.46 23.68
CA PHE A 30 -14.36 13.27 22.95
C PHE A 30 -15.29 12.34 23.76
N PRO A 31 -16.60 12.61 23.82
CA PRO A 31 -17.54 11.75 24.54
C PRO A 31 -17.49 10.30 24.06
N ASN A 32 -17.33 10.09 22.74
CA ASN A 32 -17.25 8.78 22.10
C ASN A 32 -15.83 8.55 21.54
N PRO A 33 -14.91 7.93 22.31
CA PRO A 33 -13.49 7.84 21.95
C PRO A 33 -13.20 6.76 20.90
N VAL A 34 -14.12 5.80 20.70
CA VAL A 34 -13.92 4.71 19.75
C VAL A 34 -14.34 5.12 18.36
N ASN A 35 -13.40 5.06 17.43
CA ASN A 35 -13.65 5.23 16.01
C ASN A 35 -13.94 3.88 15.37
N GLN A 36 -15.02 3.81 14.60
CA GLN A 36 -15.31 2.70 13.70
C GLN A 36 -15.34 3.22 12.27
N THR A 37 -14.53 2.63 11.38
CA THR A 37 -14.44 3.02 9.97
C THR A 37 -14.69 1.81 9.08
N LEU A 38 -15.70 1.89 8.21
CA LEU A 38 -15.93 0.96 7.10
C LEU A 38 -15.18 1.46 5.86
N TYR A 39 -14.58 0.54 5.11
CA TYR A 39 -13.95 0.77 3.81
C TYR A 39 -14.76 0.07 2.74
N PHE A 40 -15.06 0.80 1.67
CA PHE A 40 -15.80 0.27 0.53
C PHE A 40 -14.86 -0.03 -0.63
N ASN A 41 -14.99 -1.21 -1.21
CA ASN A 41 -14.23 -1.71 -2.37
C ASN A 41 -15.01 -2.86 -3.03
N ASN A 42 -14.43 -3.50 -4.04
CA ASN A 42 -14.86 -4.79 -4.57
C ASN A 42 -13.70 -5.79 -4.58
N ASP A 43 -13.98 -7.03 -4.94
CA ASP A 43 -13.00 -8.13 -4.96
C ASP A 43 -11.92 -7.95 -6.05
N GLU A 44 -12.23 -7.15 -7.07
CA GLU A 44 -11.29 -6.73 -8.13
C GLU A 44 -10.41 -5.53 -7.71
N HIS A 45 -10.57 -5.03 -6.48
CA HIS A 45 -9.84 -3.89 -5.92
C HIS A 45 -9.86 -2.63 -6.81
N GLU A 46 -10.96 -2.33 -7.49
CA GLU A 46 -11.00 -1.28 -8.53
C GLU A 46 -10.93 0.16 -7.99
N VAL A 47 -11.11 0.37 -6.68
CA VAL A 47 -10.92 1.70 -6.10
C VAL A 47 -9.46 2.15 -6.30
N PRO A 48 -9.18 3.29 -6.96
CA PRO A 48 -7.81 3.71 -7.25
C PRO A 48 -7.01 3.98 -5.97
N PHE A 49 -5.68 3.86 -6.03
CA PHE A 49 -4.81 4.05 -4.86
C PHE A 49 -4.96 5.43 -4.20
N THR A 50 -5.29 6.45 -4.99
CA THR A 50 -5.50 7.83 -4.55
C THR A 50 -6.81 8.02 -3.79
N TYR A 51 -7.77 7.10 -3.95
CA TYR A 51 -9.10 7.19 -3.36
C TYR A 51 -9.31 6.30 -2.13
N SER A 52 -10.19 6.78 -1.25
CA SER A 52 -10.75 5.99 -0.15
C SER A 52 -12.20 6.41 0.08
N ILE A 53 -13.11 5.48 -0.20
CA ILE A 53 -14.54 5.60 0.12
C ILE A 53 -14.76 4.94 1.47
N ARG A 54 -15.39 5.65 2.42
CA ARG A 54 -15.49 5.18 3.80
C ARG A 54 -16.72 5.68 4.54
N GLY A 55 -17.19 4.85 5.46
CA GLY A 55 -18.23 5.18 6.43
C GLY A 55 -17.59 5.30 7.81
N ARG A 56 -17.88 6.36 8.56
CA ARG A 56 -17.31 6.54 9.90
C ARG A 56 -18.39 6.80 10.94
N ARG A 57 -18.23 6.23 12.12
CA ARG A 57 -18.98 6.63 13.32
C ARG A 57 -18.10 6.60 14.56
N TYR A 58 -18.63 7.18 15.62
CA TYR A 58 -17.98 7.30 16.92
C TYR A 58 -18.85 6.60 17.95
N GLU A 59 -18.25 5.72 18.75
CA GLU A 59 -18.95 4.84 19.68
C GLU A 59 -18.23 4.82 21.04
N GLN A 60 -18.89 4.26 22.04
CA GLN A 60 -18.29 4.00 23.36
C GLN A 60 -17.47 2.71 23.39
N LYS A 61 -17.85 1.72 22.57
CA LYS A 61 -17.27 0.37 22.59
C LYS A 61 -16.72 -0.03 21.22
N PRO A 62 -15.59 -0.76 21.17
CA PRO A 62 -15.07 -1.31 19.92
C PRO A 62 -15.98 -2.39 19.36
N LEU A 63 -15.82 -2.65 18.07
CA LEU A 63 -16.48 -3.79 17.41
C LEU A 63 -16.05 -5.10 18.09
N LYS A 64 -17.03 -6.00 18.26
CA LYS A 64 -16.81 -7.38 18.73
C LYS A 64 -16.06 -8.18 17.65
N LYS A 65 -15.45 -9.32 18.02
CA LYS A 65 -14.69 -10.19 17.08
C LYS A 65 -15.52 -10.62 15.86
N ARG A 66 -16.81 -10.84 16.05
CA ARG A 66 -17.82 -11.03 15.01
C ARG A 66 -19.00 -10.12 15.31
N PHE A 67 -19.54 -9.47 14.30
CA PHE A 67 -20.70 -8.59 14.43
C PHE A 67 -21.49 -8.51 13.13
N LYS A 68 -22.75 -8.06 13.20
CA LYS A 68 -23.60 -7.80 12.04
C LYS A 68 -23.95 -6.33 12.01
N LEU A 69 -23.73 -5.69 10.86
CA LEU A 69 -24.14 -4.31 10.64
C LEU A 69 -25.65 -4.20 10.46
N LYS A 70 -26.27 -3.17 11.04
CA LYS A 70 -27.67 -2.85 10.80
C LYS A 70 -27.77 -1.81 9.70
N LEU A 71 -28.69 -2.03 8.75
CA LEU A 71 -28.92 -1.13 7.62
C LEU A 71 -29.44 0.26 8.02
N SER A 72 -30.05 0.36 9.20
CA SER A 72 -30.54 1.60 9.80
C SER A 72 -29.45 2.41 10.52
N ASP A 73 -28.30 1.81 10.83
CA ASP A 73 -27.22 2.51 11.53
C ASP A 73 -26.76 3.72 10.72
N LYS A 74 -26.59 4.87 11.38
CA LYS A 74 -26.15 6.10 10.75
C LYS A 74 -24.62 6.19 10.73
N TRP A 75 -24.07 6.52 9.58
CA TRP A 75 -22.64 6.69 9.37
C TRP A 75 -22.37 8.01 8.66
N ILE A 76 -21.24 8.62 9.01
CA ILE A 76 -20.69 9.73 8.27
C ILE A 76 -20.08 9.17 6.99
N PHE A 77 -20.68 9.48 5.85
CA PHE A 77 -20.15 9.06 4.56
C PHE A 77 -19.07 10.00 4.05
N GLU A 78 -17.88 9.48 3.77
CA GLU A 78 -16.72 10.26 3.36
C GLU A 78 -16.07 9.67 2.11
N VAL A 79 -15.74 10.54 1.16
CA VAL A 79 -14.89 10.21 0.01
C VAL A 79 -13.62 11.04 0.11
N LYS A 80 -12.48 10.36 0.11
CA LYS A 80 -11.15 10.98 0.14
C LYS A 80 -10.43 10.74 -1.16
N ASN A 81 -9.76 11.78 -1.65
CA ASN A 81 -8.81 11.73 -2.74
C ASN A 81 -7.47 12.33 -2.27
N THR A 82 -6.35 11.73 -2.68
CA THR A 82 -4.99 12.24 -2.50
C THR A 82 -4.31 12.31 -3.86
N ARG A 83 -3.94 13.51 -4.32
CA ARG A 83 -3.24 13.74 -5.59
C ARG A 83 -1.84 14.30 -5.34
N SER A 84 -0.85 13.94 -6.15
CA SER A 84 0.40 14.70 -6.21
C SER A 84 0.24 15.88 -7.15
N GLU A 85 0.58 17.08 -6.69
CA GLU A 85 0.65 18.29 -7.50
C GLU A 85 1.98 19.00 -7.18
N HIS A 86 2.81 19.19 -8.21
CA HIS A 86 4.12 19.85 -8.10
C HIS A 86 5.01 19.28 -6.97
N GLY A 87 5.07 17.95 -6.86
CA GLY A 87 5.84 17.26 -5.81
C GLY A 87 5.22 17.36 -4.42
N ARG A 88 3.89 17.55 -4.32
CA ARG A 88 3.19 17.70 -3.03
C ARG A 88 1.86 16.94 -3.02
N PHE A 89 1.56 16.22 -1.93
CA PHE A 89 0.30 15.48 -1.82
C PHE A 89 -0.89 16.31 -1.30
N ILE A 90 -1.74 16.78 -2.20
CA ILE A 90 -3.00 17.45 -1.84
C ILE A 90 -4.06 16.42 -1.50
N ARG A 91 -4.79 16.64 -0.40
CA ARG A 91 -5.89 15.76 0.02
C ARG A 91 -7.20 16.50 0.02
N HIS A 92 -8.15 15.99 -0.76
CA HIS A 92 -9.53 16.42 -0.75
C HIS A 92 -10.37 15.40 0.03
N LYS A 93 -11.17 15.89 0.96
CA LYS A 93 -12.10 15.06 1.72
C LYS A 93 -13.49 15.69 1.62
N ARG A 94 -14.41 14.99 0.95
CA ARG A 94 -15.83 15.32 0.99
C ARG A 94 -16.49 14.50 2.09
N ARG A 95 -17.28 15.15 2.93
CA ARG A 95 -18.01 14.54 4.04
C ARG A 95 -19.48 14.91 3.88
N ASN A 96 -20.35 13.90 3.85
CA ASN A 96 -21.79 14.11 3.91
C ASN A 96 -22.24 14.14 5.38
N GLU A 97 -23.51 14.51 5.58
CA GLU A 97 -24.25 14.31 6.82
C GLU A 97 -24.29 12.82 7.24
N MET A 98 -24.82 12.55 8.42
CA MET A 98 -24.99 11.18 8.91
C MET A 98 -26.11 10.47 8.14
N LEU A 99 -25.73 9.52 7.28
CA LEU A 99 -26.65 8.77 6.42
C LEU A 99 -26.85 7.33 6.94
N PRO A 100 -28.06 6.75 6.82
CA PRO A 100 -28.27 5.32 7.06
C PRO A 100 -27.37 4.44 6.17
N LEU A 101 -26.88 3.32 6.70
CA LEU A 101 -25.99 2.41 5.97
C LEU A 101 -26.60 1.92 4.65
N ARG A 102 -27.91 1.65 4.60
CA ARG A 102 -28.63 1.28 3.36
C ARG A 102 -28.44 2.31 2.24
N GLU A 103 -28.43 3.59 2.59
CA GLU A 103 -28.31 4.68 1.62
C GLU A 103 -26.88 4.78 1.12
N ILE A 104 -25.90 4.65 2.03
CA ILE A 104 -24.48 4.61 1.67
C ILE A 104 -24.19 3.44 0.73
N LEU A 105 -24.69 2.24 1.05
CA LEU A 105 -24.57 1.06 0.21
C LEU A 105 -25.17 1.28 -1.19
N SER A 106 -26.36 1.89 -1.26
CA SER A 106 -27.00 2.23 -2.53
C SER A 106 -26.16 3.21 -3.35
N ARG A 107 -25.63 4.26 -2.73
CA ARG A 107 -24.75 5.25 -3.38
C ARG A 107 -23.46 4.59 -3.89
N VAL A 108 -22.79 3.81 -3.04
CA VAL A 108 -21.53 3.12 -3.35
C VAL A 108 -21.71 2.11 -4.48
N LYS A 109 -22.78 1.31 -4.47
CA LYS A 109 -23.09 0.33 -5.52
C LYS A 109 -23.28 0.96 -6.91
N ARG A 110 -23.70 2.23 -6.96
CA ARG A 110 -23.91 3.01 -8.20
C ARG A 110 -22.67 3.79 -8.63
N MET A 111 -21.59 3.81 -7.85
CA MET A 111 -20.35 4.48 -8.24
C MET A 111 -19.70 3.70 -9.38
N ARG A 112 -19.68 4.31 -10.57
CA ARG A 112 -19.04 3.74 -11.77
C ARG A 112 -17.77 4.47 -12.19
N GLN A 113 -17.40 5.52 -11.47
CA GLN A 113 -16.24 6.34 -11.78
C GLN A 113 -15.74 7.07 -10.52
N LEU A 114 -14.41 7.21 -10.39
CA LEU A 114 -13.76 8.04 -9.38
C LEU A 114 -12.65 8.88 -10.04
N GLY A 115 -12.91 10.17 -10.23
CA GLY A 115 -12.06 10.99 -11.08
C GLY A 115 -12.19 10.54 -12.53
N ARG A 116 -11.08 10.19 -13.18
CA ARG A 116 -11.10 9.64 -14.54
C ARG A 116 -11.17 8.11 -14.60
N VAL A 117 -10.87 7.42 -13.51
CA VAL A 117 -10.84 5.95 -13.44
C VAL A 117 -12.24 5.36 -13.42
N ARG A 118 -12.55 4.45 -14.36
CA ARG A 118 -13.81 3.70 -14.42
C ARG A 118 -13.83 2.54 -13.41
N ILE A 119 -15.02 2.23 -12.90
CA ILE A 119 -15.26 1.15 -11.93
C ILE A 119 -16.41 0.29 -12.46
N PRO A 120 -16.11 -0.73 -13.28
CA PRO A 120 -17.13 -1.55 -13.93
C PRO A 120 -17.89 -2.43 -12.93
N HIS A 121 -17.23 -2.94 -11.88
CA HIS A 121 -17.88 -3.81 -10.89
C HIS A 121 -18.51 -3.01 -9.74
N ARG A 122 -19.52 -3.61 -9.11
CA ARG A 122 -20.26 -2.95 -8.03
C ARG A 122 -19.40 -2.92 -6.77
N LEU A 123 -19.21 -1.74 -6.19
CA LEU A 123 -18.56 -1.60 -4.89
C LEU A 123 -19.50 -2.01 -3.75
N GLY A 124 -18.92 -2.59 -2.70
CA GLY A 124 -19.60 -3.01 -1.47
C GLY A 124 -18.79 -2.68 -0.22
N ILE A 125 -19.26 -3.12 0.95
CA ILE A 125 -18.44 -3.08 2.16
C ILE A 125 -17.40 -4.18 2.04
N TYR A 126 -16.14 -3.82 2.22
CA TYR A 126 -15.04 -4.76 2.03
C TYR A 126 -14.30 -5.02 3.35
N ALA A 127 -14.03 -3.96 4.13
CA ALA A 127 -13.28 -4.10 5.38
C ALA A 127 -13.63 -3.03 6.41
N ALA A 128 -13.18 -3.21 7.64
CA ALA A 128 -13.31 -2.20 8.68
C ALA A 128 -12.10 -2.12 9.62
N ALA A 129 -11.96 -0.97 10.27
CA ALA A 129 -11.09 -0.76 11.41
C ALA A 129 -11.87 -0.19 12.59
N SER A 130 -11.60 -0.70 13.79
CA SER A 130 -12.11 -0.18 15.07
C SER A 130 -10.94 0.14 15.98
N TYR A 131 -10.92 1.31 16.62
CA TYR A 131 -9.81 1.71 17.50
C TYR A 131 -10.25 2.82 18.47
N SER A 132 -9.65 2.85 19.66
CA SER A 132 -9.77 3.99 20.58
C SER A 132 -8.80 5.08 20.15
N ARG A 133 -9.19 6.36 20.23
CA ARG A 133 -8.33 7.47 19.80
C ARG A 133 -8.23 8.57 20.85
N ASN A 134 -7.00 8.91 21.20
CA ASN A 134 -6.67 10.13 21.92
C ASN A 134 -6.20 11.23 20.95
N HIS A 135 -6.55 12.48 21.27
CA HIS A 135 -6.21 13.65 20.47
C HIS A 135 -5.41 14.65 21.30
N PHE A 136 -4.16 14.90 20.91
CA PHE A 136 -3.31 15.90 21.52
C PHE A 136 -3.15 17.08 20.56
N LEU A 137 -3.42 18.28 21.06
CA LEU A 137 -3.41 19.53 20.31
C LEU A 137 -2.45 20.52 20.97
N GLU A 138 -1.58 21.13 20.17
CA GLU A 138 -0.81 22.31 20.60
C GLU A 138 -1.74 23.54 20.64
N SER A 139 -2.55 23.69 19.60
CA SER A 139 -3.59 24.72 19.46
C SER A 139 -4.52 24.32 18.31
N ASP A 140 -5.59 25.09 18.08
CA ASP A 140 -6.56 24.81 17.01
C ASP A 140 -5.93 24.72 15.62
N ARG A 141 -4.92 25.54 15.34
CA ARG A 141 -4.19 25.55 14.05
C ARG A 141 -2.78 24.96 14.15
N GLY A 142 -2.40 24.46 15.33
CA GLY A 142 -1.07 23.96 15.64
C GLY A 142 -0.81 22.51 15.22
N VAL A 143 0.31 21.98 15.71
CA VAL A 143 0.67 20.56 15.59
C VAL A 143 -0.40 19.71 16.29
N ARG A 144 -0.77 18.60 15.65
CA ARG A 144 -1.73 17.65 16.22
C ARG A 144 -1.12 16.26 16.24
N VAL A 145 -1.22 15.58 17.38
CA VAL A 145 -0.84 14.18 17.52
C VAL A 145 -2.11 13.40 17.85
N THR A 146 -2.37 12.31 17.13
CA THR A 146 -3.41 11.36 17.54
C THR A 146 -2.79 10.02 17.81
N MET A 147 -3.25 9.36 18.87
CA MET A 147 -2.77 8.04 19.27
C MET A 147 -3.94 7.07 19.24
N ASP A 148 -3.81 6.05 18.41
CA ASP A 148 -4.81 5.00 18.25
C ASP A 148 -4.38 3.74 18.99
N GLU A 149 -5.22 3.28 19.91
CA GLU A 149 -5.04 2.11 20.77
C GLU A 149 -6.13 1.07 20.44
N ASP A 150 -5.93 -0.18 20.85
CA ASP A 150 -6.87 -1.29 20.63
C ASP A 150 -7.32 -1.44 19.17
N VAL A 151 -6.38 -1.29 18.23
CA VAL A 151 -6.70 -1.28 16.80
C VAL A 151 -7.04 -2.69 16.34
N ARG A 152 -8.28 -2.87 15.89
CA ARG A 152 -8.82 -4.13 15.35
C ARG A 152 -9.22 -3.96 13.90
N TYR A 153 -8.95 -4.99 13.12
CA TYR A 153 -9.20 -5.04 11.68
C TYR A 153 -10.21 -6.13 11.36
N PHE A 154 -11.06 -5.91 10.36
CA PHE A 154 -12.15 -6.81 10.00
C PHE A 154 -12.33 -6.90 8.49
N THR A 155 -12.79 -8.06 8.02
CA THR A 155 -13.28 -8.30 6.65
C THR A 155 -14.77 -8.64 6.70
N PHE A 156 -15.45 -8.64 5.56
CA PHE A 156 -16.89 -8.82 5.49
C PHE A 156 -17.32 -9.96 4.56
N GLU A 157 -18.37 -10.64 4.99
CA GLU A 157 -19.22 -11.47 4.16
C GLU A 157 -20.64 -10.88 4.24
N GLY A 158 -21.06 -10.17 3.18
CA GLY A 158 -22.26 -9.33 3.20
C GLY A 158 -22.19 -8.24 4.28
N LEU A 159 -23.09 -8.29 5.27
CA LEU A 159 -23.13 -7.35 6.41
C LEU A 159 -22.47 -7.91 7.68
N THR A 160 -21.95 -9.13 7.63
CA THR A 160 -21.32 -9.79 8.76
C THR A 160 -19.83 -9.49 8.72
N GLY A 161 -19.34 -8.77 9.74
CA GLY A 161 -17.93 -8.49 9.91
C GLY A 161 -17.25 -9.53 10.80
N THR A 162 -16.09 -10.02 10.36
CA THR A 162 -15.27 -11.00 11.08
C THR A 162 -13.85 -10.46 11.25
N THR A 163 -13.26 -10.68 12.43
CA THR A 163 -11.93 -10.16 12.76
C THR A 163 -10.85 -10.72 11.83
N LEU A 164 -10.05 -9.81 11.26
CA LEU A 164 -8.83 -10.10 10.51
C LEU A 164 -7.62 -10.25 11.46
N GLY A 165 -7.59 -9.41 12.50
CA GLY A 165 -6.50 -9.37 13.46
C GLY A 165 -6.57 -8.11 14.31
N ALA A 166 -5.67 -8.00 15.27
CA ALA A 166 -5.49 -6.83 16.09
C ALA A 166 -4.02 -6.38 16.05
N SER A 167 -3.79 -5.08 16.15
CA SER A 167 -2.45 -4.53 16.27
C SER A 167 -1.94 -4.74 17.69
N SER A 168 -0.75 -5.31 17.84
CA SER A 168 0.00 -5.32 19.10
C SER A 168 0.66 -3.98 19.42
N LYS A 169 0.71 -3.07 18.42
CA LYS A 169 1.28 -1.72 18.51
C LYS A 169 0.18 -0.65 18.51
N ALA A 170 0.39 0.42 19.27
CA ALA A 170 -0.37 1.67 19.12
C ALA A 170 0.07 2.40 17.85
N ILE A 171 -0.85 3.17 17.25
CA ILE A 171 -0.56 3.95 16.03
C ILE A 171 -0.59 5.43 16.36
N VAL A 172 0.56 6.09 16.25
CA VAL A 172 0.67 7.54 16.42
C VAL A 172 0.63 8.21 15.06
N GLU A 173 -0.27 9.16 14.85
CA GLU A 173 -0.34 10.00 13.65
C GLU A 173 0.00 11.44 14.03
N LEU A 174 1.15 11.91 13.56
CA LEU A 174 1.64 13.27 13.73
C LEU A 174 1.23 14.10 12.51
N LYS A 175 0.54 15.21 12.75
CA LYS A 175 0.08 16.12 11.71
C LYS A 175 0.63 17.53 11.93
N ILE A 176 1.54 17.96 11.06
CA ILE A 176 2.32 19.20 11.22
C ILE A 176 1.86 20.24 10.19
N PRO A 177 1.47 21.46 10.59
CA PRO A 177 1.14 22.53 9.66
C PRO A 177 2.30 22.91 8.71
N PRO A 178 2.02 23.54 7.56
CA PRO A 178 3.06 24.09 6.68
C PRO A 178 4.09 24.95 7.43
N GLY A 179 5.38 24.83 7.11
CA GLY A 179 6.45 25.65 7.69
C GLY A 179 6.85 25.31 9.13
N ARG A 180 6.20 24.34 9.79
CA ARG A 180 6.46 24.01 11.21
C ARG A 180 7.20 22.69 11.44
N THR A 181 7.67 22.05 10.37
CA THR A 181 8.42 20.77 10.44
C THR A 181 9.70 20.87 11.25
N SER A 182 10.33 22.05 11.32
CA SER A 182 11.54 22.30 12.08
C SER A 182 11.29 22.92 13.47
N SER A 183 10.03 23.02 13.92
CA SER A 183 9.69 23.68 15.19
C SER A 183 10.22 22.89 16.41
N PRO A 184 10.54 23.57 17.54
CA PRO A 184 11.05 22.91 18.74
C PRO A 184 10.12 21.80 19.26
N LEU A 185 8.80 22.02 19.23
CA LEU A 185 7.81 21.01 19.61
C LEU A 185 7.89 19.76 18.73
N VAL A 186 7.98 19.93 17.41
CA VAL A 186 8.09 18.79 16.46
C VAL A 186 9.39 18.03 16.71
N ARG A 187 10.51 18.71 16.95
CA ARG A 187 11.78 18.05 17.30
C ARG A 187 11.68 17.27 18.60
N LYS A 188 11.04 17.83 19.64
CA LYS A 188 10.79 17.13 20.91
C LYS A 188 9.93 15.88 20.70
N ILE A 189 8.83 15.98 19.96
CA ILE A 189 7.96 14.83 19.64
C ILE A 189 8.74 13.75 18.89
N HIS A 190 9.54 14.11 17.88
CA HIS A 190 10.40 13.14 17.20
C HIS A 190 11.45 12.52 18.11
N GLY A 191 12.05 13.29 19.02
CA GLY A 191 12.95 12.77 20.05
C GLY A 191 12.28 11.73 20.95
N LEU A 192 11.04 11.99 21.39
CA LEU A 192 10.24 11.03 22.16
C LEU A 192 9.91 9.77 21.36
N LEU A 193 9.52 9.91 20.09
CA LEU A 193 9.26 8.77 19.19
C LEU A 193 10.51 7.89 19.04
N ASN A 194 11.68 8.51 18.83
CA ASN A 194 12.94 7.80 18.71
C ASN A 194 13.32 7.09 20.02
N LYS A 195 13.16 7.75 21.17
CA LYS A 195 13.40 7.16 22.50
C LYS A 195 12.55 5.92 22.74
N GLU A 196 11.31 5.93 22.28
CA GLU A 196 10.40 4.79 22.40
C GLU A 196 10.52 3.76 21.26
N ASN A 197 11.57 3.86 20.42
CA ASN A 197 11.81 2.99 19.27
C ASN A 197 10.60 2.89 18.33
N ALA A 198 9.95 4.03 18.06
CA ALA A 198 8.81 4.09 17.18
C ALA A 198 9.22 3.82 15.72
N GLU A 199 8.53 2.91 15.04
CA GLU A 199 8.78 2.57 13.63
C GLU A 199 7.84 3.37 12.73
N GLN A 200 8.27 3.81 11.55
CA GLN A 200 7.34 4.44 10.60
C GLN A 200 6.31 3.43 10.08
N GLY A 201 5.05 3.84 10.08
CA GLY A 201 3.90 2.98 9.78
C GLY A 201 3.14 3.36 8.51
N ILE A 202 2.34 2.42 8.03
CA ILE A 202 1.44 2.58 6.88
C ILE A 202 0.02 2.97 7.33
N SER A 203 -0.86 3.22 6.36
CA SER A 203 -2.28 3.49 6.64
C SER A 203 -3.02 2.23 7.11
N LYS A 204 -4.03 2.37 7.97
CA LYS A 204 -4.88 1.25 8.41
C LYS A 204 -5.54 0.49 7.25
N LYS A 205 -5.92 1.17 6.16
CA LYS A 205 -6.43 0.51 4.93
C LYS A 205 -5.39 -0.44 4.35
N ALA A 206 -4.14 0.02 4.22
CA ALA A 206 -3.04 -0.80 3.74
C ALA A 206 -2.73 -1.97 4.70
N THR A 207 -2.77 -1.74 6.01
CA THR A 207 -2.62 -2.82 7.01
C THR A 207 -3.70 -3.90 6.86
N ILE A 208 -4.97 -3.51 6.69
CA ILE A 208 -6.07 -4.45 6.43
C ILE A 208 -5.77 -5.30 5.19
N PHE A 209 -5.38 -4.67 4.09
CA PHE A 209 -5.14 -5.37 2.83
C PHE A 209 -3.95 -6.32 2.90
N ASN A 210 -2.87 -5.94 3.58
CA ASN A 210 -1.78 -6.86 3.89
C ASN A 210 -2.27 -8.06 4.74
N LEU A 211 -3.13 -7.85 5.74
CA LEU A 211 -3.68 -8.96 6.55
C LEU A 211 -4.59 -9.89 5.74
N ILE A 212 -5.28 -9.38 4.73
CA ILE A 212 -6.08 -10.19 3.81
C ILE A 212 -5.14 -11.02 2.93
N GLU A 213 -4.13 -10.40 2.33
CA GLU A 213 -3.10 -11.09 1.56
C GLU A 213 -2.39 -12.17 2.38
N ASP A 214 -1.97 -11.88 3.61
CA ASP A 214 -1.28 -12.83 4.48
C ASP A 214 -2.14 -14.06 4.81
N ARG A 215 -3.46 -13.90 4.89
CA ARG A 215 -4.40 -15.03 5.09
C ARG A 215 -4.56 -15.86 3.83
N ALA A 216 -4.72 -15.21 2.69
CA ALA A 216 -4.77 -15.88 1.39
C ALA A 216 -3.46 -16.65 1.13
N ARG A 217 -2.31 -16.07 1.46
CA ARG A 217 -0.99 -16.72 1.38
C ARG A 217 -0.91 -17.97 2.25
N LYS A 218 -1.39 -17.91 3.50
CA LYS A 218 -1.42 -19.06 4.42
C LYS A 218 -2.35 -20.19 3.97
N SER A 219 -3.33 -19.89 3.12
CA SER A 219 -4.25 -20.87 2.53
C SER A 219 -3.81 -21.32 1.13
N GLY A 220 -2.70 -20.80 0.60
CA GLY A 220 -2.21 -21.11 -0.75
C GLY A 220 -2.94 -20.34 -1.86
N GLU A 221 -3.80 -19.38 -1.53
CA GLU A 221 -4.60 -18.58 -2.48
C GLU A 221 -3.94 -17.25 -2.86
N ALA A 222 -2.72 -16.98 -2.37
CA ALA A 222 -1.94 -15.82 -2.78
C ALA A 222 -0.50 -16.19 -3.16
N TYR A 223 0.03 -15.38 -4.06
CA TYR A 223 1.41 -15.43 -4.53
C TYR A 223 2.43 -15.39 -3.39
N ASN A 224 3.37 -16.33 -3.45
CA ASN A 224 4.63 -16.28 -2.73
C ASN A 224 5.70 -15.77 -3.68
N GLU A 225 6.28 -14.61 -3.36
CA GLU A 225 7.42 -14.08 -4.10
C GLU A 225 8.56 -15.12 -4.07
N PRO A 226 9.12 -15.50 -5.23
CA PRO A 226 10.19 -16.48 -5.27
C PRO A 226 11.40 -16.07 -4.45
N ASN A 227 12.02 -17.05 -3.78
CA ASN A 227 13.25 -16.86 -2.99
C ASN A 227 14.53 -16.83 -3.86
N HIS A 228 14.44 -16.60 -5.17
CA HIS A 228 15.63 -16.57 -6.04
C HIS A 228 16.01 -15.15 -6.46
N ASN A 229 17.25 -15.05 -6.94
CA ASN A 229 17.89 -13.79 -7.24
C ASN A 229 17.68 -13.23 -8.66
N THR A 230 17.00 -13.96 -9.54
CA THR A 230 16.74 -13.55 -10.92
C THR A 230 15.40 -12.80 -11.04
N GLU A 231 15.41 -11.49 -11.36
CA GLU A 231 14.19 -10.72 -11.69
C GLU A 231 13.99 -10.71 -13.22
N ILE A 232 13.02 -11.50 -13.71
CA ILE A 232 12.53 -11.46 -15.10
C ILE A 232 11.21 -10.71 -15.13
N LYS A 233 11.24 -9.47 -15.65
CA LYS A 233 10.12 -8.55 -15.55
C LYS A 233 10.17 -7.41 -16.55
N ALA A 234 9.00 -7.03 -17.04
CA ALA A 234 8.75 -5.79 -17.78
C ALA A 234 8.05 -4.75 -16.89
N LYS A 235 8.42 -3.47 -17.02
CA LYS A 235 7.83 -2.34 -16.29
C LYS A 235 7.36 -1.28 -17.28
N LEU A 236 6.06 -1.14 -17.45
CA LEU A 236 5.46 -0.16 -18.35
C LEU A 236 5.04 1.08 -17.54
N ALA A 237 5.23 2.26 -18.12
CA ALA A 237 4.78 3.52 -17.56
C ALA A 237 3.26 3.51 -17.48
N LEU A 238 2.71 4.01 -16.37
CA LEU A 238 1.27 4.15 -16.18
C LEU A 238 1.00 5.53 -15.60
N ASP A 239 -0.04 6.20 -16.06
CA ASP A 239 -0.48 7.44 -15.43
C ASP A 239 -1.38 7.17 -14.23
N SER A 240 -1.37 8.12 -13.28
CA SER A 240 -2.17 8.00 -12.05
C SER A 240 -3.68 7.88 -12.29
N GLU A 241 -4.14 8.29 -13.47
CA GLU A 241 -5.55 8.33 -13.86
C GLU A 241 -5.99 7.14 -14.73
N ASP A 242 -5.06 6.27 -15.17
CA ASP A 242 -5.32 5.14 -16.07
C ASP A 242 -5.35 3.79 -15.33
N GLN A 243 -5.68 3.82 -14.03
CA GLN A 243 -5.71 2.61 -13.19
C GLN A 243 -6.82 1.61 -13.58
N ASP A 244 -7.78 2.00 -14.41
CA ASP A 244 -8.81 1.12 -14.97
C ASP A 244 -8.29 0.24 -16.11
N ILE A 245 -7.06 0.46 -16.59
CA ILE A 245 -6.35 -0.51 -17.44
C ILE A 245 -6.19 -1.85 -16.71
N PHE A 246 -5.93 -1.84 -15.41
CA PHE A 246 -5.68 -3.06 -14.64
C PHE A 246 -6.84 -4.09 -14.69
N PRO A 247 -8.11 -3.74 -14.42
CA PRO A 247 -9.24 -4.66 -14.62
C PRO A 247 -9.54 -4.98 -16.09
N ARG A 248 -9.19 -4.11 -17.05
CA ARG A 248 -9.32 -4.39 -18.49
C ARG A 248 -8.38 -5.50 -18.94
N ILE A 249 -7.13 -5.49 -18.48
CA ILE A 249 -6.16 -6.57 -18.78
C ILE A 249 -6.70 -7.93 -18.31
N ARG A 250 -7.28 -7.95 -17.11
CA ARG A 250 -7.90 -9.15 -16.55
C ARG A 250 -9.09 -9.63 -17.38
N THR A 251 -9.87 -8.69 -17.94
CA THR A 251 -10.96 -9.00 -18.89
C THR A 251 -10.41 -9.60 -20.18
N ASP A 252 -9.38 -9.01 -20.78
CA ASP A 252 -8.75 -9.52 -22.00
C ASP A 252 -8.17 -10.94 -21.82
N LEU A 253 -7.59 -11.22 -20.65
CA LEU A 253 -7.14 -12.56 -20.28
C LEU A 253 -8.29 -13.56 -20.14
N SER A 254 -9.43 -13.14 -19.57
CA SER A 254 -10.62 -14.00 -19.45
C SER A 254 -11.30 -14.26 -20.80
N GLU A 255 -11.14 -13.34 -21.76
CA GLU A 255 -11.68 -13.44 -23.11
C GLU A 255 -10.68 -14.11 -24.09
N GLY A 256 -9.49 -14.51 -23.61
CA GLY A 256 -8.49 -15.20 -24.42
C GLY A 256 -7.80 -14.31 -25.46
N LYS A 257 -7.80 -12.98 -25.30
CA LYS A 257 -7.17 -12.04 -26.24
C LYS A 257 -5.65 -12.00 -26.15
N ILE A 258 -5.08 -12.41 -25.02
CA ILE A 258 -3.62 -12.49 -24.84
C ILE A 258 -3.18 -13.93 -25.11
N GLU A 259 -2.56 -14.15 -26.27
CA GLU A 259 -2.26 -15.49 -26.79
C GLU A 259 -1.45 -16.35 -25.80
N GLY A 260 -1.98 -17.53 -25.48
CA GLY A 260 -1.35 -18.50 -24.58
C GLY A 260 -1.47 -18.19 -23.09
N PHE A 261 -2.02 -17.04 -22.70
CA PHE A 261 -2.19 -16.65 -21.30
C PHE A 261 -3.65 -16.72 -20.85
N ARG A 262 -3.85 -17.12 -19.59
CA ARG A 262 -5.16 -17.06 -18.92
C ARG A 262 -4.99 -16.70 -17.45
N LEU A 263 -6.09 -16.34 -16.79
CA LEU A 263 -6.09 -16.13 -15.34
C LEU A 263 -5.78 -17.44 -14.63
N SER A 264 -4.95 -17.38 -13.58
CA SER A 264 -4.60 -18.56 -12.79
C SER A 264 -5.82 -19.06 -12.02
N ASN A 265 -6.14 -20.35 -12.17
CA ASN A 265 -7.16 -21.01 -11.35
C ASN A 265 -6.73 -21.18 -9.89
N SER A 266 -5.41 -21.32 -9.65
CA SER A 266 -4.83 -21.50 -8.32
C SER A 266 -4.91 -20.23 -7.47
N TYR A 267 -4.92 -19.07 -8.12
CA TYR A 267 -4.92 -17.76 -7.46
C TYR A 267 -5.99 -16.84 -8.09
N PRO A 268 -7.29 -17.13 -7.84
CA PRO A 268 -8.37 -16.48 -8.56
C PRO A 268 -8.56 -15.00 -8.19
N SER A 269 -8.04 -14.58 -7.04
CA SER A 269 -8.34 -13.27 -6.44
C SER A 269 -7.32 -12.19 -6.82
N VAL A 270 -7.79 -10.95 -6.97
CA VAL A 270 -6.92 -9.78 -7.00
C VAL A 270 -6.51 -9.46 -5.57
N MET A 271 -5.22 -9.19 -5.35
CA MET A 271 -4.70 -8.78 -4.05
C MET A 271 -4.25 -7.32 -4.10
N GLU A 272 -4.51 -6.56 -3.02
CA GLU A 272 -3.91 -5.24 -2.82
C GLU A 272 -2.97 -5.28 -1.60
N THR A 273 -1.84 -4.60 -1.68
CA THR A 273 -0.90 -4.47 -0.56
C THR A 273 -0.41 -3.03 -0.44
N GLY A 274 0.08 -2.67 0.74
CA GLY A 274 0.80 -1.43 0.95
C GLY A 274 1.91 -1.61 1.96
N ARG A 275 3.15 -1.32 1.56
CA ARG A 275 4.35 -1.52 2.36
C ARG A 275 5.17 -0.24 2.44
N LEU A 276 6.02 -0.16 3.44
CA LEU A 276 6.95 0.94 3.63
C LEU A 276 8.35 0.35 3.59
N TYR A 277 9.11 0.75 2.59
CA TYR A 277 10.48 0.30 2.37
C TYR A 277 11.42 1.40 2.81
N HIS A 278 12.39 1.03 3.62
CA HIS A 278 13.44 1.94 4.02
C HIS A 278 14.72 1.61 3.26
N TYR A 279 15.40 2.66 2.83
CA TYR A 279 16.65 2.58 2.09
C TYR A 279 17.71 3.47 2.76
N VAL A 280 18.94 2.98 2.88
CA VAL A 280 20.10 3.74 3.36
C VAL A 280 21.07 3.95 2.22
N GLN A 281 21.61 5.15 2.09
CA GLN A 281 22.69 5.41 1.16
C GLN A 281 24.00 4.90 1.74
N VAL A 282 24.60 3.89 1.10
CA VAL A 282 25.92 3.35 1.45
C VAL A 282 27.04 4.28 0.92
N PRO A 283 28.30 4.15 1.38
CA PRO A 283 29.40 5.02 0.97
C PRO A 283 29.66 5.06 -0.55
N THR A 284 29.31 4.00 -1.29
CA THR A 284 29.36 3.96 -2.76
C THR A 284 28.26 4.80 -3.44
N HIS A 285 27.49 5.57 -2.67
CA HIS A 285 26.34 6.38 -3.08
C HIS A 285 25.11 5.60 -3.56
N GLU A 286 25.12 4.27 -3.50
CA GLU A 286 23.98 3.40 -3.78
C GLU A 286 23.00 3.36 -2.59
N TYR A 287 21.72 3.06 -2.85
CA TYR A 287 20.68 2.99 -1.81
C TYR A 287 20.32 1.53 -1.48
N VAL A 288 20.74 0.99 -0.35
CA VAL A 288 20.42 -0.39 0.03
C VAL A 288 19.12 -0.46 0.84
N ARG A 289 18.23 -1.40 0.52
CA ARG A 289 17.02 -1.66 1.33
C ARG A 289 17.43 -2.30 2.64
N PHE A 290 16.86 -1.83 3.75
CA PHE A 290 17.06 -2.46 5.05
C PHE A 290 15.72 -2.81 5.70
N GLU A 291 15.72 -3.91 6.45
CA GLU A 291 14.55 -4.36 7.18
C GLU A 291 14.62 -3.86 8.62
N THR A 292 13.54 -3.20 9.06
CA THR A 292 13.47 -2.61 10.41
C THR A 292 12.88 -3.55 11.45
N SER A 293 12.39 -4.73 11.07
CA SER A 293 11.67 -5.65 11.96
C SER A 293 12.49 -6.90 12.28
N GLY A 294 12.76 -7.13 13.56
CA GLY A 294 13.49 -8.31 14.07
C GLY A 294 14.50 -7.94 15.16
N GLN A 295 14.96 -8.92 15.95
CA GLN A 295 16.07 -8.72 16.91
C GLN A 295 17.44 -8.56 16.22
N ALA A 296 17.55 -8.99 14.95
CA ALA A 296 18.66 -8.68 14.09
C ALA A 296 18.21 -7.62 13.07
N ARG A 297 18.80 -6.42 13.11
CA ARG A 297 18.71 -5.46 12.01
C ARG A 297 19.58 -6.01 10.88
N SER A 298 19.04 -6.89 10.04
CA SER A 298 19.71 -7.30 8.82
C SER A 298 19.45 -6.27 7.73
N ALA A 299 20.51 -5.82 7.07
CA ALA A 299 20.37 -5.20 5.76
C ALA A 299 20.27 -6.32 4.73
N THR A 300 19.45 -6.13 3.69
CA THR A 300 19.54 -6.99 2.51
C THR A 300 20.29 -6.18 1.48
N ILE A 301 21.56 -6.49 1.26
CA ILE A 301 22.30 -5.88 0.15
C ILE A 301 21.74 -6.45 -1.14
N LYS A 302 21.51 -5.59 -2.11
CA LYS A 302 21.21 -6.06 -3.46
C LYS A 302 22.44 -5.75 -4.28
N GLU A 303 23.11 -6.77 -4.78
CA GLU A 303 24.21 -6.56 -5.72
C GLU A 303 23.68 -5.83 -6.96
N ASN A 304 24.55 -5.11 -7.68
CA ASN A 304 24.22 -4.42 -8.92
C ASN A 304 22.96 -3.52 -8.84
N PHE A 305 22.70 -2.95 -7.67
CA PHE A 305 21.55 -2.10 -7.41
C PHE A 305 21.62 -0.83 -8.26
N HIS A 306 20.78 -0.75 -9.29
CA HIS A 306 20.65 0.47 -10.09
C HIS A 306 19.35 1.17 -9.73
N VAL A 307 19.45 2.28 -9.00
CA VAL A 307 18.39 3.31 -9.02
C VAL A 307 18.50 3.97 -10.38
N VAL A 308 17.76 3.50 -11.37
CA VAL A 308 17.63 4.29 -12.60
C VAL A 308 16.90 5.57 -12.20
N GLN A 309 17.55 6.69 -12.50
CA GLN A 309 17.07 8.00 -12.11
C GLN A 309 15.89 8.36 -13.00
N ASP A 310 14.68 8.32 -12.44
CA ASP A 310 13.67 9.27 -12.91
C ASP A 310 14.04 10.69 -12.40
N PRO A 311 13.47 11.77 -12.96
CA PRO A 311 13.79 13.16 -12.60
C PRO A 311 13.71 13.50 -11.10
N TYR A 312 13.03 12.68 -10.31
CA TYR A 312 12.80 12.81 -8.88
C TYR A 312 13.50 11.74 -8.03
N ARG A 313 14.30 10.85 -8.66
CA ARG A 313 15.02 9.74 -8.02
C ARG A 313 14.10 8.82 -7.18
N LEU A 314 12.84 8.66 -7.61
CA LEU A 314 11.89 7.71 -7.04
C LEU A 314 12.15 6.27 -7.50
N GLY A 315 12.95 6.10 -8.55
CA GLY A 315 13.65 4.88 -8.96
C GLY A 315 13.03 3.61 -8.40
N ASN A 316 12.05 3.07 -9.11
CA ASN A 316 11.49 1.77 -8.78
C ASN A 316 12.54 0.69 -9.08
N VAL A 317 13.41 0.48 -8.09
CA VAL A 317 14.48 -0.52 -7.95
C VAL A 317 14.41 -1.61 -9.00
N ILE A 318 15.42 -1.66 -9.88
CA ILE A 318 15.74 -2.87 -10.63
C ILE A 318 16.47 -3.78 -9.67
N LYS A 319 15.88 -4.93 -9.31
CA LYS A 319 16.58 -5.96 -8.56
C LYS A 319 17.60 -6.61 -9.50
N ARG A 320 18.86 -6.64 -9.11
CA ARG A 320 19.91 -7.35 -9.84
C ARG A 320 20.67 -8.25 -8.86
N ARG A 321 19.99 -9.27 -8.31
CA ARG A 321 20.47 -10.21 -7.27
C ARG A 321 20.40 -9.66 -5.83
N GLU A 322 19.84 -10.45 -4.92
CA GLU A 322 19.85 -10.18 -3.48
C GLU A 322 20.99 -10.98 -2.82
N ILE A 323 21.80 -10.31 -2.02
CA ILE A 323 22.71 -10.94 -1.07
C ILE A 323 22.32 -10.44 0.31
N GLU A 324 21.82 -11.34 1.15
CA GLU A 324 21.64 -11.03 2.56
C GLU A 324 23.02 -10.94 3.21
N GLU A 325 23.49 -9.72 3.45
CA GLU A 325 24.66 -9.48 4.28
C GLU A 325 24.24 -8.80 5.57
N PRO A 326 24.73 -9.24 6.74
CA PRO A 326 24.43 -8.59 8.01
C PRO A 326 25.16 -7.24 8.12
N ILE A 327 24.72 -6.20 7.39
CA ILE A 327 25.11 -4.82 7.68
C ILE A 327 24.18 -4.26 8.74
N GLN A 328 24.74 -3.67 9.79
CA GLN A 328 24.04 -2.79 10.71
C GLN A 328 24.36 -1.32 10.37
N PRO A 329 23.68 -0.70 9.39
CA PRO A 329 23.94 0.69 9.08
C PRO A 329 23.57 1.57 10.28
N ASP A 330 24.45 2.50 10.65
CA ASP A 330 24.13 3.55 11.62
C ASP A 330 23.17 4.55 10.96
N MET A 331 21.88 4.25 11.08
CA MET A 331 20.76 5.02 10.55
C MET A 331 20.78 6.51 10.93
N LEU A 332 21.44 6.86 12.03
CA LEU A 332 21.54 8.25 12.49
C LEU A 332 22.62 9.04 11.75
N LYS A 333 23.57 8.35 11.11
CA LYS A 333 24.70 8.96 10.41
C LYS A 333 24.60 8.85 8.89
N MET A 334 23.77 7.94 8.38
CA MET A 334 23.66 7.67 6.94
C MET A 334 22.40 8.31 6.34
N PRO A 335 22.48 8.92 5.14
CA PRO A 335 21.29 9.43 4.45
C PRO A 335 20.29 8.30 4.21
N TYR A 336 19.03 8.50 4.60
CA TYR A 336 17.98 7.49 4.42
C TYR A 336 16.82 8.01 3.56
N LYS A 337 16.17 7.08 2.86
CA LYS A 337 14.94 7.29 2.09
C LYS A 337 13.87 6.32 2.55
N ILE A 338 12.63 6.79 2.55
CA ILE A 338 11.46 5.99 2.89
C ILE A 338 10.49 6.03 1.72
N LEU A 339 10.26 4.88 1.12
CA LEU A 339 9.36 4.70 -0.01
C LEU A 339 8.09 4.02 0.48
N THR A 340 6.95 4.69 0.32
CA THR A 340 5.66 4.02 0.51
C THR A 340 5.23 3.44 -0.83
N ARG A 341 5.04 2.12 -0.86
CA ARG A 341 4.66 1.36 -2.06
C ARG A 341 3.28 0.76 -1.87
N ARG A 342 2.42 0.84 -2.89
CA ARG A 342 1.13 0.15 -2.93
C ARG A 342 1.06 -0.65 -4.21
N ARG A 343 0.60 -1.89 -4.12
CA ARG A 343 0.48 -2.78 -5.26
C ARG A 343 -0.92 -3.38 -5.34
N LYS A 344 -1.39 -3.58 -6.55
CA LYS A 344 -2.46 -4.54 -6.86
C LYS A 344 -1.87 -5.59 -7.76
N TYR A 345 -2.25 -6.85 -7.59
CA TYR A 345 -1.76 -7.91 -8.44
C TYR A 345 -2.79 -9.03 -8.61
N PHE A 346 -2.69 -9.74 -9.73
CA PHE A 346 -3.33 -11.04 -9.94
C PHE A 346 -2.36 -11.95 -10.68
N MET A 347 -2.61 -13.26 -10.59
CA MET A 347 -1.77 -14.26 -11.22
C MET A 347 -2.33 -14.69 -12.56
N VAL A 348 -1.43 -14.97 -13.49
CA VAL A 348 -1.72 -15.50 -14.81
C VAL A 348 -0.91 -16.76 -15.02
N GLU A 349 -1.44 -17.66 -15.82
CA GLU A 349 -0.78 -18.90 -16.18
C GLU A 349 -0.68 -19.07 -17.69
N ARG A 350 0.39 -19.74 -18.13
CA ARG A 350 0.60 -20.16 -19.52
C ARG A 350 0.67 -21.69 -19.58
N ASP A 351 0.27 -22.26 -20.71
CA ASP A 351 0.34 -23.70 -20.99
C ASP A 351 -0.26 -24.56 -19.87
N GLY A 352 -1.50 -24.25 -19.46
CA GLY A 352 -2.26 -25.08 -18.52
C GLY A 352 -1.75 -25.09 -17.07
N GLY A 353 -0.99 -24.07 -16.63
CA GLY A 353 -0.56 -23.92 -15.22
C GLY A 353 0.88 -24.33 -14.94
N SER A 354 1.61 -24.77 -15.97
CA SER A 354 3.03 -25.12 -15.83
C SER A 354 3.96 -23.90 -15.68
N ARG A 355 3.45 -22.69 -15.93
CA ARG A 355 4.18 -21.42 -15.84
C ARG A 355 3.27 -20.36 -15.28
N GLU A 356 3.72 -19.66 -14.25
CA GLU A 356 2.93 -18.65 -13.54
C GLU A 356 3.64 -17.30 -13.57
N TYR A 357 2.86 -16.25 -13.81
CA TYR A 357 3.35 -14.87 -13.85
C TYR A 357 2.42 -14.00 -13.01
N ALA A 358 2.93 -12.89 -12.51
CA ALA A 358 2.18 -11.88 -11.80
C ALA A 358 2.05 -10.63 -12.66
N VAL A 359 0.82 -10.17 -12.87
CA VAL A 359 0.53 -8.84 -13.43
C VAL A 359 0.24 -7.90 -12.28
N MET A 360 0.97 -6.80 -12.20
CA MET A 360 0.95 -5.89 -11.05
C MET A 360 0.77 -4.45 -11.47
N MET A 361 -0.09 -3.72 -10.78
CA MET A 361 -0.10 -2.27 -10.80
C MET A 361 0.58 -1.75 -9.54
N ASP A 362 1.64 -0.98 -9.70
CA ASP A 362 2.47 -0.46 -8.62
C ASP A 362 2.37 1.05 -8.51
N ARG A 363 2.32 1.56 -7.28
CA ARG A 363 2.43 2.97 -6.97
C ARG A 363 3.47 3.19 -5.88
N SER A 364 4.53 3.89 -6.24
CA SER A 364 5.61 4.28 -5.33
C SER A 364 5.53 5.77 -5.02
N THR A 365 5.75 6.13 -3.75
CA THR A 365 5.67 7.53 -3.30
C THR A 365 6.77 7.87 -2.32
N HIS A 366 7.42 9.02 -2.53
CA HIS A 366 8.39 9.59 -1.59
C HIS A 366 8.41 11.13 -1.72
N ARG A 367 8.43 11.80 -0.57
CA ARG A 367 8.50 13.29 -0.45
C ARG A 367 7.54 14.07 -1.36
N GLY A 368 6.35 13.52 -1.61
CA GLY A 368 5.32 14.20 -2.41
C GLY A 368 5.36 13.87 -3.91
N HIS A 369 6.39 13.16 -4.37
CA HIS A 369 6.43 12.62 -5.73
C HIS A 369 5.76 11.24 -5.78
N GLU A 370 5.26 10.87 -6.94
CA GLU A 370 4.67 9.55 -7.20
C GLU A 370 5.12 8.98 -8.55
N LEU A 371 5.24 7.66 -8.59
CA LEU A 371 5.51 6.87 -9.80
C LEU A 371 4.48 5.75 -9.86
N TYR A 372 3.82 5.60 -11.01
CA TYR A 372 2.91 4.51 -11.29
C TYR A 372 3.49 3.66 -12.41
N GLN A 373 3.34 2.34 -12.27
CA GLN A 373 3.83 1.38 -13.25
C GLN A 373 2.89 0.19 -13.34
N LEU A 374 2.85 -0.41 -14.51
CA LEU A 374 2.36 -1.77 -14.71
C LEU A 374 3.59 -2.70 -14.80
N GLU A 375 3.59 -3.80 -14.08
CA GLU A 375 4.67 -4.78 -14.06
C GLU A 375 4.13 -6.15 -14.49
N VAL A 376 4.88 -6.86 -15.33
CA VAL A 376 4.68 -8.30 -15.60
C VAL A 376 5.93 -9.00 -15.09
N GLU A 377 5.79 -9.93 -14.16
CA GLU A 377 6.91 -10.61 -13.48
C GLU A 377 6.70 -12.12 -13.51
N ASP A 378 7.75 -12.88 -13.87
CA ASP A 378 7.70 -14.34 -13.81
C ASP A 378 7.89 -14.85 -12.38
N VAL A 379 7.11 -15.87 -12.01
CA VAL A 379 7.23 -16.62 -10.76
C VAL A 379 8.14 -17.81 -11.00
N LEU A 380 9.42 -17.51 -11.22
CA LEU A 380 10.44 -18.53 -11.40
C LEU A 380 10.52 -19.41 -10.12
N THR A 381 10.48 -20.72 -10.27
CA THR A 381 10.70 -21.66 -9.14
C THR A 381 12.12 -22.20 -9.10
N SER A 382 12.82 -22.16 -10.24
CA SER A 382 14.24 -22.55 -10.36
C SER A 382 14.89 -21.84 -11.57
N PRO A 383 16.00 -21.11 -11.37
CA PRO A 383 16.70 -20.45 -12.48
C PRO A 383 17.56 -21.47 -13.24
N SER A 384 17.31 -21.64 -14.53
CA SER A 384 18.23 -22.27 -15.48
C SER A 384 18.23 -21.45 -16.78
N PRO A 385 19.32 -21.43 -17.57
CA PRO A 385 19.37 -20.60 -18.79
C PRO A 385 18.19 -20.83 -19.74
N ARG A 386 17.75 -22.10 -19.90
CA ARG A 386 16.59 -22.45 -20.72
C ARG A 386 15.28 -21.89 -20.16
N ILE A 387 15.10 -21.98 -18.83
CA ILE A 387 13.93 -21.46 -18.14
C ILE A 387 13.91 -19.93 -18.23
N GLU A 388 15.06 -19.27 -18.03
CA GLU A 388 15.18 -17.82 -18.10
C GLU A 388 14.86 -17.28 -19.50
N THR A 389 15.43 -17.86 -20.57
CA THR A 389 15.12 -17.45 -21.95
C THR A 389 13.62 -17.58 -22.26
N ARG A 390 13.01 -18.70 -21.87
CA ARG A 390 11.57 -18.92 -22.05
C ARG A 390 10.76 -17.86 -21.31
N SER A 391 11.09 -17.60 -20.05
CA SER A 391 10.41 -16.63 -19.22
C SER A 391 10.56 -15.20 -19.73
N ILE A 392 11.73 -14.85 -20.28
CA ILE A 392 11.95 -13.58 -20.97
C ILE A 392 10.98 -13.44 -22.15
N ASN A 393 10.86 -14.48 -22.99
CA ASN A 393 9.95 -14.46 -24.14
C ASN A 393 8.49 -14.32 -23.72
N ASP A 394 8.06 -15.05 -22.68
CA ASP A 394 6.70 -15.00 -22.18
C ASP A 394 6.37 -13.60 -21.60
N VAL A 395 7.27 -13.03 -20.78
CA VAL A 395 7.13 -11.67 -20.25
C VAL A 395 7.13 -10.62 -21.36
N ALA A 396 8.00 -10.75 -22.37
CA ALA A 396 8.07 -9.84 -23.51
C ALA A 396 6.81 -9.90 -24.37
N SER A 397 6.28 -11.10 -24.65
CA SER A 397 5.04 -11.29 -25.39
C SER A 397 3.86 -10.57 -24.72
N MET A 398 3.68 -10.75 -23.41
CA MET A 398 2.63 -10.08 -22.66
C MET A 398 2.86 -8.56 -22.60
N ALA A 399 4.09 -8.11 -22.36
CA ALA A 399 4.42 -6.69 -22.34
C ALA A 399 4.15 -6.00 -23.69
N ASN A 400 4.49 -6.65 -24.80
CA ASN A 400 4.25 -6.12 -26.15
C ASN A 400 2.75 -6.01 -26.47
N TYR A 401 1.94 -6.99 -26.06
CA TYR A 401 0.49 -6.86 -26.14
C TYR A 401 -0.02 -5.65 -25.35
N LEU A 402 0.44 -5.50 -24.11
CA LEU A 402 0.04 -4.40 -23.24
C LEU A 402 0.44 -3.03 -23.80
N MET A 403 1.64 -2.93 -24.40
CA MET A 403 2.10 -1.72 -25.08
C MET A 403 1.23 -1.38 -26.29
N GLY A 404 0.90 -2.37 -27.12
CA GLY A 404 0.08 -2.17 -28.32
C GLY A 404 -1.37 -1.81 -28.00
N GLU A 405 -2.04 -2.60 -27.17
CA GLU A 405 -3.47 -2.46 -26.86
C GLU A 405 -3.76 -1.22 -25.99
N TYR A 406 -2.87 -0.90 -25.06
CA TYR A 406 -3.08 0.17 -24.08
C TYR A 406 -2.20 1.40 -24.31
N SER A 407 -1.44 1.43 -25.42
CA SER A 407 -0.52 2.54 -25.75
C SER A 407 0.45 2.89 -24.62
N LEU A 408 0.91 1.86 -23.89
CA LEU A 408 1.85 2.03 -22.78
C LEU A 408 3.29 2.06 -23.29
N GLU A 409 4.14 2.83 -22.63
CA GLU A 409 5.57 2.89 -22.95
C GLU A 409 6.40 2.08 -21.94
N PRO A 410 7.47 1.40 -22.37
CA PRO A 410 8.40 0.77 -21.45
C PRO A 410 9.14 1.84 -20.64
N THR A 411 9.22 1.65 -19.32
CA THR A 411 10.04 2.53 -18.49
C THR A 411 11.52 2.25 -18.68
N THR A 412 12.38 3.23 -18.34
CA THR A 412 13.84 3.05 -18.23
C THR A 412 14.27 1.98 -17.21
N LEU A 413 13.32 1.50 -16.40
CA LEU A 413 13.52 0.42 -15.43
C LEU A 413 13.29 -0.97 -16.03
N THR A 414 12.72 -1.06 -17.22
CA THR A 414 12.67 -2.32 -17.97
C THR A 414 14.06 -2.62 -18.52
N LYS A 415 14.47 -3.88 -18.44
CA LYS A 415 15.69 -4.33 -19.14
C LYS A 415 15.38 -4.35 -20.64
N ASN A 416 15.64 -3.25 -21.34
CA ASN A 416 15.32 -3.06 -22.76
C ASN A 416 15.80 -4.19 -23.69
N GLN A 417 16.88 -4.89 -23.32
CA GLN A 417 17.41 -6.04 -24.06
C GLN A 417 16.42 -7.21 -24.18
N TRP A 418 15.40 -7.28 -23.31
CA TRP A 418 14.39 -8.36 -23.30
C TRP A 418 13.14 -8.05 -24.12
N LEU A 419 12.76 -6.78 -24.26
CA LEU A 419 11.63 -6.38 -25.10
C LEU A 419 12.00 -6.35 -26.59
N MET A 420 13.29 -6.18 -26.89
CA MET A 420 13.82 -6.15 -28.26
C MET A 420 14.31 -7.51 -28.76
N SER A 421 14.34 -8.54 -27.91
CA SER A 421 14.64 -9.92 -28.32
C SER A 421 13.38 -10.63 -28.79
N LEU A 422 12.79 -10.17 -29.90
CA LEU A 422 12.03 -11.06 -30.77
C LEU A 422 12.89 -11.30 -32.01
N PRO A 423 13.14 -12.57 -32.40
CA PRO A 423 13.58 -12.86 -33.75
C PRO A 423 12.46 -12.45 -34.72
N ASN A 424 12.85 -11.88 -35.86
CA ASN A 424 12.00 -11.89 -37.06
C ASN A 424 11.66 -13.33 -37.47
#